data_AF-A0A540N6M8-F1
#
_entry.id   AF-A0A540N6M8-F1
#
_cell.length_a   1.000
_cell.length_b   1.000
_cell.length_c   1.000
_cell.angle_alpha   90.00
_cell.angle_beta   90.00
_cell.angle_gamma   90.00
#
_symmetry.space_group_name_H-M   'P 1'
#
loop_
_entity.id
_entity.type
_entity.pdbx_description
1 polymer ?
#
loop_
_entity_poly.entity_id
_entity_poly.type
_entity_poly.pdbx_seq_one_letter_code
_entity_poly.pdbx_strand_id
1 'polypeptide(L)'
;MRTIYFECPSAFPEINSFTYDTATTYGLQLDIIRSDFKSGLEDLLKSKPIKAIFLGVRIGDPTAVGQEQFSPSSVGWPPFMRVNPILDWSYRDVWALLLTCKVQYCSLYDQGYTSIGSIYDTVPNALLSINNSSDNKEVFRPAYLLSDGRLERAGRVKKLSSSVRGHQSAVMNGLDGVGLHNSSLLMSSAIAVGDEILFGTVEDQIGPSLCRKLHSIGWSVSQTAVVRNDIDAVAEEVERRQSTDDMVFMYGGVGPLHSDVTLAGVAKAFAVRLAPDEEFEEYLRHLIGDQCTGDRNEMALLPEGITELLHHEKLIVPLIKCKNVIILTATNILELDEQWNCLIELMRSDSALATMQPFVSKHLTTNLTDVEIAQPLSKLCLEFPDLYIGCRRKSRTEPLIIYFEGKDQDRIQSAIEALCKKFHTGAFVEINSS
;
A
#
# COMPACT_ATOMS: atom_id res chain seq x y z
N MET A 1 27.50 1.57 -32.36
CA MET A 1 27.35 1.78 -30.90
C MET A 1 27.54 0.44 -30.22
N ARG A 2 28.19 0.42 -29.05
CA ARG A 2 28.39 -0.81 -28.30
C ARG A 2 27.24 -0.99 -27.31
N THR A 3 26.63 -2.17 -27.30
CA THR A 3 25.38 -2.45 -26.60
C THR A 3 25.60 -3.62 -25.67
N ILE A 4 25.16 -3.48 -24.44
CA ILE A 4 25.26 -4.50 -23.40
C ILE A 4 23.88 -5.10 -23.22
N TYR A 5 23.78 -6.42 -23.29
CA TYR A 5 22.52 -7.13 -23.05
C TYR A 5 22.72 -8.20 -21.98
N PHE A 6 21.93 -8.10 -20.90
CA PHE A 6 21.87 -9.11 -19.86
C PHE A 6 20.78 -10.11 -20.21
N GLU A 7 21.19 -11.29 -20.64
CA GLU A 7 20.30 -12.36 -21.06
C GLU A 7 19.91 -13.21 -19.84
N CYS A 8 18.61 -13.24 -19.56
CA CYS A 8 18.06 -13.97 -18.43
C CYS A 8 17.27 -15.20 -18.91
N PRO A 9 17.40 -16.38 -18.27
CA PRO A 9 16.58 -17.54 -18.58
C PRO A 9 15.07 -17.32 -18.42
N SER A 10 14.67 -16.30 -17.65
CA SER A 10 13.28 -15.93 -17.43
C SER A 10 12.75 -14.88 -18.41
N ALA A 11 13.53 -14.48 -19.41
CA ALA A 11 13.07 -13.57 -20.47
C ALA A 11 12.20 -14.31 -21.49
N PHE A 12 11.25 -13.58 -22.09
CA PHE A 12 10.48 -14.11 -23.22
C PHE A 12 11.40 -14.40 -24.41
N PRO A 13 11.26 -15.55 -25.11
CA PRO A 13 12.03 -15.85 -26.31
C PRO A 13 11.93 -14.76 -27.38
N GLU A 14 10.77 -14.13 -27.52
CA GLU A 14 10.50 -13.04 -28.45
C GLU A 14 11.35 -11.80 -28.17
N ILE A 15 11.69 -11.54 -26.90
CA ILE A 15 12.57 -10.42 -26.53
C ILE A 15 14.00 -10.69 -26.94
N ASN A 16 14.48 -11.92 -26.73
CA ASN A 16 15.82 -12.33 -27.15
C ASN A 16 15.93 -12.24 -28.68
N SER A 17 14.98 -12.85 -29.41
CA SER A 17 14.95 -12.80 -30.88
C SER A 17 14.93 -11.36 -31.38
N PHE A 18 14.01 -10.54 -30.86
CA PHE A 18 13.91 -9.14 -31.25
C PHE A 18 15.20 -8.36 -30.98
N THR A 19 15.87 -8.63 -29.86
CA THR A 19 17.13 -7.98 -29.50
C THR A 19 18.26 -8.33 -30.48
N TYR A 20 18.40 -9.60 -30.85
CA TYR A 20 19.43 -10.04 -31.80
C TYR A 20 19.18 -9.51 -33.22
N ASP A 21 17.92 -9.56 -33.67
CA ASP A 21 17.49 -9.06 -34.97
C ASP A 21 17.70 -7.54 -35.06
N THR A 22 17.35 -6.82 -34.00
CA THR A 22 17.58 -5.37 -33.85
C THR A 22 19.07 -5.04 -33.89
N ALA A 23 19.90 -5.79 -33.15
CA ALA A 23 21.34 -5.59 -33.14
C ALA A 23 21.96 -5.80 -34.53
N THR A 24 21.49 -6.81 -35.27
CA THR A 24 21.95 -7.06 -36.64
C THR A 24 21.47 -5.97 -37.60
N THR A 25 20.18 -5.60 -37.53
CA THR A 25 19.57 -4.57 -38.39
C THR A 25 20.26 -3.22 -38.26
N TYR A 26 20.62 -2.82 -37.04
CA TYR A 26 21.29 -1.54 -36.77
C TYR A 26 22.82 -1.63 -36.70
N GLY A 27 23.41 -2.81 -36.99
CA GLY A 27 24.87 -3.01 -36.94
C GLY A 27 25.49 -2.72 -35.56
N LEU A 28 24.80 -3.11 -34.48
CA LEU A 28 25.23 -2.90 -33.10
C LEU A 28 26.22 -3.98 -32.67
N GLN A 29 27.28 -3.58 -31.97
CA GLN A 29 28.19 -4.52 -31.32
C GLN A 29 27.57 -4.97 -30.00
N LEU A 30 26.98 -6.16 -29.97
CA LEU A 30 26.26 -6.70 -28.82
C LEU A 30 27.19 -7.56 -27.94
N ASP A 31 27.41 -7.15 -26.69
CA ASP A 31 28.01 -7.99 -25.65
C ASP A 31 26.90 -8.63 -24.80
N ILE A 32 26.79 -9.96 -24.87
CA ILE A 32 25.79 -10.73 -24.11
C ILE A 32 26.41 -11.21 -22.80
N ILE A 33 25.78 -10.85 -21.68
CA ILE A 33 26.18 -11.24 -20.32
C ILE A 33 25.09 -12.14 -19.74
N ARG A 34 25.49 -13.30 -19.18
CA ARG A 34 24.57 -14.32 -18.62
C ARG A 34 24.72 -14.51 -17.11
N SER A 35 25.58 -13.74 -16.46
CA SER A 35 25.72 -13.70 -15.01
C SER A 35 24.71 -12.74 -14.38
N ASP A 36 24.67 -12.68 -13.05
CA ASP A 36 23.85 -11.67 -12.37
C ASP A 36 24.27 -10.26 -12.77
N PHE A 37 23.30 -9.34 -12.73
CA PHE A 37 23.44 -8.01 -13.30
C PHE A 37 24.61 -7.22 -12.68
N LYS A 38 24.84 -7.37 -11.37
CA LYS A 38 25.89 -6.66 -10.66
C LYS A 38 27.27 -7.23 -10.99
N SER A 39 27.48 -8.54 -10.82
CA SER A 39 28.78 -9.17 -11.09
C SER A 39 29.18 -9.03 -12.56
N GLY A 40 28.23 -9.20 -13.48
CA GLY A 40 28.48 -9.06 -14.90
C GLY A 40 28.88 -7.64 -15.29
N LEU A 41 28.27 -6.63 -14.66
CA LEU A 41 28.65 -5.24 -14.86
C LEU A 41 30.03 -4.92 -14.25
N GLU A 42 30.33 -5.45 -13.06
CA GLU A 42 31.65 -5.31 -12.44
C GLU A 42 32.76 -5.88 -13.33
N ASP A 43 32.58 -7.09 -13.87
CA ASP A 43 33.56 -7.74 -14.73
C ASP A 43 33.71 -7.03 -16.09
N LEU A 44 32.60 -6.51 -16.63
CA LEU A 44 32.63 -5.69 -17.84
C LEU A 44 33.43 -4.40 -17.63
N LEU A 45 33.21 -3.70 -16.51
CA LEU A 45 33.88 -2.43 -16.20
C LEU A 45 35.36 -2.63 -15.84
N LYS A 46 35.72 -3.76 -15.22
CA LYS A 46 37.12 -4.15 -15.01
C LYS A 46 37.84 -4.45 -16.32
N SER A 47 37.20 -5.20 -17.21
CA SER A 47 37.81 -5.61 -18.48
C SER A 47 37.88 -4.47 -19.50
N LYS A 48 36.94 -3.52 -19.44
CA LYS A 48 36.82 -2.44 -20.42
C LYS A 48 36.43 -1.12 -19.72
N PRO A 49 37.22 -0.04 -19.89
CA PRO A 49 36.98 1.22 -19.17
C PRO A 49 35.81 2.01 -19.77
N ILE A 50 34.59 1.70 -19.33
CA ILE A 50 33.37 2.42 -19.69
C ILE A 50 33.11 3.50 -18.63
N LYS A 51 32.90 4.75 -19.06
CA LYS A 51 32.65 5.88 -18.17
C LYS A 51 31.19 6.23 -18.01
N ALA A 52 30.38 5.96 -19.03
CA ALA A 52 28.97 6.30 -19.08
C ALA A 52 28.17 5.22 -19.80
N ILE A 53 26.95 4.97 -19.35
CA ILE A 53 26.02 3.99 -19.92
C ILE A 53 24.69 4.70 -20.16
N PHE A 54 24.19 4.59 -21.39
CA PHE A 54 22.86 5.04 -21.76
C PHE A 54 21.83 4.02 -21.28
N LEU A 55 20.82 4.50 -20.55
CA LEU A 55 19.72 3.67 -20.07
C LEU A 55 18.40 4.24 -20.60
N GLY A 56 17.54 3.36 -21.10
CA GLY A 56 16.20 3.68 -21.57
C GLY A 56 15.17 3.70 -20.44
N VAL A 57 15.53 4.25 -19.28
CA VAL A 57 14.64 4.33 -18.11
C VAL A 57 13.81 5.62 -18.18
N ARG A 58 12.53 5.53 -17.79
CA ARG A 58 11.61 6.66 -17.61
C ARG A 58 11.29 6.86 -16.14
N ILE A 59 10.82 8.05 -15.77
CA ILE A 59 10.56 8.43 -14.37
C ILE A 59 9.51 7.56 -13.68
N GLY A 60 8.58 6.97 -14.44
CA GLY A 60 7.58 6.02 -13.93
C GLY A 60 8.08 4.58 -13.77
N ASP A 61 9.33 4.28 -14.14
CA ASP A 61 9.88 2.95 -13.96
C ASP A 61 10.38 2.76 -12.50
N PRO A 62 10.18 1.60 -11.85
CA PRO A 62 10.57 1.38 -10.45
C PRO A 62 12.06 1.59 -10.15
N THR A 63 12.91 1.43 -11.16
CA THR A 63 14.36 1.62 -11.02
C THR A 63 14.80 3.08 -11.15
N ALA A 64 13.91 3.99 -11.54
CA ALA A 64 14.22 5.40 -11.82
C ALA A 64 14.22 6.30 -10.58
N VAL A 65 13.74 5.79 -9.43
CA VAL A 65 13.61 6.57 -8.18
C VAL A 65 14.95 7.21 -7.81
N GLY A 66 14.95 8.54 -7.66
CA GLY A 66 16.14 9.33 -7.33
C GLY A 66 17.17 9.46 -8.45
N GLN A 67 16.86 9.04 -9.68
CA GLN A 67 17.75 9.26 -10.82
C GLN A 67 17.45 10.59 -11.50
N GLU A 68 18.51 11.30 -11.89
CA GLU A 68 18.47 12.45 -12.78
C GLU A 68 18.84 12.05 -14.22
N GLN A 69 18.76 12.99 -15.16
CA GLN A 69 19.16 12.79 -16.55
C GLN A 69 20.62 12.32 -16.67
N PHE A 70 21.47 12.78 -15.75
CA PHE A 70 22.82 12.29 -15.52
C PHE A 70 22.98 11.99 -14.03
N SER A 71 23.26 10.73 -13.67
CA SER A 71 23.46 10.39 -12.26
C SER A 71 24.54 9.32 -12.08
N PRO A 72 25.41 9.40 -11.06
CA PRO A 72 26.38 8.36 -10.78
C PRO A 72 25.68 7.05 -10.38
N SER A 73 26.30 5.91 -10.68
CA SER A 73 25.89 4.61 -10.16
C SER A 73 25.72 4.63 -8.63
N SER A 74 24.77 3.86 -8.11
CA SER A 74 24.44 3.85 -6.68
C SER A 74 25.60 3.32 -5.82
N VAL A 75 25.62 3.68 -4.53
CA VAL A 75 26.64 3.19 -3.59
C VAL A 75 26.65 1.67 -3.57
N GLY A 76 27.83 1.07 -3.64
CA GLY A 76 28.02 -0.39 -3.70
C GLY A 76 27.86 -1.02 -5.09
N TRP A 77 27.56 -0.24 -6.13
CA TRP A 77 27.67 -0.63 -7.54
C TRP A 77 29.03 -0.21 -8.12
N PRO A 78 29.51 -0.88 -9.19
CA PRO A 78 30.71 -0.41 -9.86
C PRO A 78 30.50 1.00 -10.43
N PRO A 79 31.54 1.85 -10.40
CA PRO A 79 31.40 3.27 -10.73
C PRO A 79 31.21 3.51 -12.23
N PHE A 80 30.09 4.12 -12.61
CA PHE A 80 29.84 4.67 -13.95
C PHE A 80 28.78 5.78 -13.91
N MET A 81 28.71 6.61 -14.94
CA MET A 81 27.64 7.61 -15.10
C MET A 81 26.43 6.99 -15.82
N ARG A 82 25.25 7.04 -15.21
CA ARG A 82 23.98 6.78 -15.90
C ARG A 82 23.61 7.99 -16.74
N VAL A 83 23.24 7.76 -17.98
CA VAL A 83 22.71 8.76 -18.91
C VAL A 83 21.30 8.31 -19.29
N ASN A 84 20.29 9.10 -18.94
CA ASN A 84 18.87 8.76 -19.06
C ASN A 84 18.15 9.75 -20.02
N PRO A 85 18.29 9.62 -21.35
CA PRO A 85 17.83 10.65 -22.29
C PRO A 85 16.31 10.79 -22.40
N ILE A 86 15.57 9.77 -21.97
CA ILE A 86 14.11 9.70 -22.06
C ILE A 86 13.45 9.68 -20.67
N LEU A 87 14.15 10.18 -19.65
CA LEU A 87 13.69 10.10 -18.26
C LEU A 87 12.31 10.74 -18.07
N ASP A 88 12.05 11.84 -18.75
CA ASP A 88 10.80 12.62 -18.71
C ASP A 88 9.73 12.13 -19.69
N TRP A 89 9.98 11.06 -20.46
CA TRP A 89 9.01 10.56 -21.43
C TRP A 89 7.89 9.76 -20.76
N SER A 90 6.65 10.02 -21.18
CA SER A 90 5.49 9.22 -20.80
C SER A 90 5.35 7.96 -21.66
N TYR A 91 4.47 7.04 -21.24
CA TYR A 91 4.06 5.88 -22.05
C TYR A 91 3.59 6.31 -23.45
N ARG A 92 2.84 7.42 -23.52
CA ARG A 92 2.31 7.95 -24.76
C ARG A 92 3.42 8.49 -25.67
N ASP A 93 4.44 9.15 -25.12
CA ASP A 93 5.55 9.69 -25.91
C ASP A 93 6.36 8.58 -26.58
N VAL A 94 6.59 7.48 -25.86
CA VAL A 94 7.24 6.28 -26.41
C VAL A 94 6.46 5.75 -27.61
N TRP A 95 5.16 5.50 -27.46
CA TRP A 95 4.34 4.98 -28.56
C TRP A 95 4.16 5.97 -29.71
N ALA A 96 4.01 7.26 -29.40
CA ALA A 96 3.92 8.30 -30.41
C ALA A 96 5.17 8.30 -31.29
N LEU A 97 6.36 8.22 -30.70
CA LEU A 97 7.62 8.11 -31.44
C LEU A 97 7.67 6.82 -32.26
N LEU A 98 7.46 5.66 -31.63
CA LEU A 98 7.57 4.35 -32.30
C LEU A 98 6.64 4.27 -33.52
N LEU A 99 5.39 4.70 -33.37
CA LEU A 99 4.39 4.66 -34.44
C LEU A 99 4.64 5.71 -35.52
N THR A 100 4.97 6.95 -35.14
CA THR A 100 5.20 8.04 -36.10
C THR A 100 6.46 7.76 -36.93
N CYS A 101 7.52 7.30 -36.29
CA CYS A 101 8.79 6.97 -36.94
C CYS A 101 8.83 5.56 -37.54
N LYS A 102 7.76 4.77 -37.38
CA LYS A 102 7.65 3.36 -37.84
C LYS A 102 8.83 2.50 -37.37
N VAL A 103 9.26 2.72 -36.13
CA VAL A 103 10.32 1.94 -35.48
C VAL A 103 9.74 0.57 -35.12
N GLN A 104 10.47 -0.49 -35.43
CA GLN A 104 10.06 -1.86 -35.08
C GLN A 104 10.07 -2.04 -33.55
N TYR A 105 9.12 -2.80 -33.04
CA TYR A 105 9.03 -3.17 -31.63
C TYR A 105 8.69 -4.66 -31.49
N CYS A 106 8.90 -5.22 -30.30
CA CYS A 106 8.66 -6.63 -30.03
C CYS A 106 7.19 -7.02 -30.26
N SER A 107 6.94 -8.15 -30.93
CA SER A 107 5.59 -8.62 -31.28
C SER A 107 4.69 -8.93 -30.08
N LEU A 108 5.24 -9.08 -28.87
CA LEU A 108 4.44 -9.22 -27.66
C LEU A 108 3.55 -8.00 -27.40
N TYR A 109 3.99 -6.80 -27.80
CA TYR A 109 3.18 -5.59 -27.63
C TYR A 109 1.89 -5.63 -28.48
N ASP A 110 1.90 -6.29 -29.64
CA ASP A 110 0.67 -6.50 -30.43
C ASP A 110 -0.30 -7.49 -29.78
N GLN A 111 0.20 -8.32 -28.86
CA GLN A 111 -0.56 -9.35 -28.13
C GLN A 111 -1.09 -8.83 -26.78
N GLY A 112 -1.05 -7.51 -26.55
CA GLY A 112 -1.61 -6.88 -25.34
C GLY A 112 -0.66 -6.81 -24.14
N TYR A 113 0.60 -7.22 -24.27
CA TYR A 113 1.59 -6.98 -23.24
C TYR A 113 1.98 -5.51 -23.23
N THR A 114 1.80 -4.82 -22.11
CA THR A 114 2.12 -3.38 -21.99
C THR A 114 3.43 -3.11 -21.26
N SER A 115 3.90 -4.08 -20.45
CA SER A 115 5.21 -4.08 -19.79
C SER A 115 5.76 -5.50 -19.78
N ILE A 116 7.02 -5.68 -20.20
CA ILE A 116 7.61 -7.00 -20.36
C ILE A 116 8.61 -7.26 -19.22
N GLY A 117 8.19 -8.07 -18.25
CA GLY A 117 9.01 -8.57 -17.15
C GLY A 117 9.51 -9.99 -17.44
N SER A 118 9.37 -10.89 -16.47
CA SER A 118 9.72 -12.29 -16.67
C SER A 118 8.54 -13.10 -17.23
N ILE A 119 8.83 -14.25 -17.83
CA ILE A 119 7.81 -15.23 -18.27
C ILE A 119 6.96 -15.77 -17.11
N TYR A 120 7.38 -15.61 -15.86
CA TYR A 120 6.69 -16.15 -14.69
C TYR A 120 5.64 -15.20 -14.12
N ASP A 121 5.84 -13.89 -14.30
CA ASP A 121 5.06 -12.85 -13.62
C ASP A 121 4.38 -11.89 -14.59
N THR A 122 4.59 -12.02 -15.90
CA THR A 122 4.07 -11.10 -16.90
C THR A 122 2.94 -11.73 -17.71
N VAL A 123 1.80 -11.04 -17.77
CA VAL A 123 0.61 -11.44 -18.54
C VAL A 123 0.13 -10.27 -19.40
N PRO A 124 -0.69 -10.49 -20.45
CA PRO A 124 -1.32 -9.41 -21.20
C PRO A 124 -2.13 -8.48 -20.28
N ASN A 125 -2.23 -7.21 -20.64
CA ASN A 125 -2.99 -6.24 -19.87
C ASN A 125 -4.50 -6.47 -20.06
N ALA A 126 -5.22 -6.80 -18.99
CA ALA A 126 -6.64 -7.11 -19.04
C ALA A 126 -7.51 -5.97 -19.61
N LEU A 127 -7.05 -4.72 -19.49
CA LEU A 127 -7.73 -3.55 -20.06
C LEU A 127 -7.73 -3.51 -21.59
N LEU A 128 -6.89 -4.34 -22.22
CA LEU A 128 -6.81 -4.51 -23.66
C LEU A 128 -7.61 -5.72 -24.16
N SER A 129 -8.27 -6.47 -23.28
CA SER A 129 -9.06 -7.64 -23.68
C SER A 129 -10.26 -7.26 -24.56
N ILE A 130 -10.56 -8.11 -25.54
CA ILE A 130 -11.71 -8.00 -26.44
C ILE A 130 -12.70 -9.10 -26.06
N ASN A 131 -13.88 -8.72 -25.56
CA ASN A 131 -14.96 -9.67 -25.27
C ASN A 131 -15.61 -10.15 -26.58
N ASN A 132 -15.09 -11.23 -27.17
CA ASN A 132 -15.75 -11.94 -28.26
C ASN A 132 -16.43 -13.21 -27.71
N SER A 133 -17.76 -13.20 -27.70
CA SER A 133 -18.64 -14.23 -27.15
C SER A 133 -18.71 -15.54 -27.96
N SER A 134 -17.70 -15.84 -28.80
CA SER A 134 -17.78 -16.97 -29.75
C SER A 134 -16.54 -17.86 -29.83
N ASP A 135 -15.44 -17.57 -29.14
CA ASP A 135 -14.28 -18.46 -29.10
C ASP A 135 -13.54 -18.36 -27.76
N ASN A 136 -13.12 -19.49 -27.19
CA ASN A 136 -12.41 -19.60 -25.90
C ASN A 136 -10.97 -19.00 -25.91
N LYS A 137 -10.64 -18.16 -26.89
CA LYS A 137 -9.34 -17.48 -26.99
C LYS A 137 -9.51 -16.01 -26.65
N GLU A 138 -8.92 -15.59 -25.54
CA GLU A 138 -8.80 -14.17 -25.21
C GLU A 138 -7.97 -13.46 -26.28
N VAL A 139 -8.59 -12.50 -26.97
CA VAL A 139 -7.93 -11.64 -27.96
C VAL A 139 -7.67 -10.31 -27.30
N PHE A 140 -6.45 -9.77 -27.45
CA PHE A 140 -6.05 -8.49 -26.89
C PHE A 140 -5.80 -7.46 -27.98
N ARG A 141 -6.08 -6.20 -27.66
CA ARG A 141 -5.67 -5.04 -28.44
C ARG A 141 -4.17 -4.78 -28.25
N PRO A 142 -3.48 -4.21 -29.26
CA PRO A 142 -2.09 -3.82 -29.11
C PRO A 142 -1.84 -2.82 -27.97
N ALA A 143 -0.63 -2.87 -27.41
CA ALA A 143 -0.20 -2.10 -26.24
C ALA A 143 -0.42 -0.59 -26.38
N TYR A 144 -0.14 -0.02 -27.56
CA TYR A 144 -0.31 1.40 -27.85
C TYR A 144 -1.78 1.90 -27.75
N LEU A 145 -2.75 0.99 -27.58
CA LEU A 145 -4.16 1.33 -27.34
C LEU A 145 -4.51 1.39 -25.84
N LEU A 146 -3.55 1.18 -24.93
CA LEU A 146 -3.75 1.39 -23.51
C LEU A 146 -4.00 2.88 -23.26
N SER A 147 -5.18 3.22 -22.75
CA SER A 147 -5.62 4.60 -22.55
C SER A 147 -4.88 5.32 -21.42
N ASP A 148 -4.53 4.59 -20.36
CA ASP A 148 -3.84 5.12 -19.19
C ASP A 148 -2.47 4.45 -19.03
N GLY A 149 -1.41 5.19 -19.35
CA GLY A 149 -0.03 4.74 -19.22
C GLY A 149 0.39 4.38 -17.80
N ARG A 150 -0.31 4.88 -16.77
CA ARG A 150 -0.04 4.50 -15.36
C ARG A 150 -0.34 3.02 -15.10
N LEU A 151 -1.17 2.41 -15.94
CA LEU A 151 -1.56 1.00 -15.87
C LEU A 151 -0.67 0.11 -16.74
N GLU A 152 0.47 0.62 -17.23
CA GLU A 152 1.42 -0.11 -18.07
C GLU A 152 1.85 -1.45 -17.45
N ARG A 153 1.97 -1.52 -16.13
CA ARG A 153 2.39 -2.72 -15.38
C ARG A 153 1.25 -3.54 -14.80
N ALA A 154 -0.01 -3.24 -15.15
CA ALA A 154 -1.17 -3.98 -14.65
C ALA A 154 -1.19 -5.45 -15.14
N GLY A 155 -0.51 -5.75 -16.25
CA GLY A 155 -0.28 -7.10 -16.77
C GLY A 155 0.77 -7.88 -15.96
N ARG A 156 0.52 -8.06 -14.65
CA ARG A 156 1.35 -8.89 -13.78
C ARG A 156 0.50 -9.96 -13.12
N VAL A 157 1.02 -11.19 -13.07
CA VAL A 157 0.42 -12.25 -12.27
C VAL A 157 0.42 -11.74 -10.84
N LYS A 158 -0.76 -11.57 -10.24
CA LYS A 158 -0.85 -11.34 -8.80
C LYS A 158 -0.08 -12.47 -8.14
N LYS A 159 1.04 -12.17 -7.50
CA LYS A 159 1.63 -13.08 -6.53
C LYS A 159 0.49 -13.34 -5.54
N LEU A 160 -0.19 -14.48 -5.64
CA LEU A 160 -0.65 -15.11 -4.42
C LEU A 160 0.64 -15.22 -3.63
N SER A 161 0.78 -14.39 -2.61
CA SER A 161 1.82 -14.60 -1.62
C SER A 161 1.73 -16.08 -1.28
N SER A 162 2.84 -16.78 -1.47
CA SER A 162 2.99 -18.14 -0.99
C SER A 162 3.01 -18.07 0.54
N SER A 163 1.84 -17.82 1.12
CA SER A 163 1.50 -18.00 2.52
C SER A 163 0.51 -19.16 2.68
N VAL A 164 0.53 -20.13 1.76
CA VAL A 164 0.14 -21.50 2.12
C VAL A 164 1.34 -22.16 2.79
N ARG A 165 1.74 -21.63 3.95
CA ARG A 165 2.20 -22.51 5.03
C ARG A 165 0.93 -22.95 5.72
N GLY A 166 0.74 -24.27 5.76
CA GLY A 166 -0.48 -24.91 6.23
C GLY A 166 -1.04 -24.20 7.45
N HIS A 167 -2.23 -23.62 7.29
CA HIS A 167 -3.10 -23.42 8.41
C HIS A 167 -3.44 -24.82 8.91
N GLN A 168 -2.63 -25.34 9.83
CA GLN A 168 -3.23 -25.99 10.97
C GLN A 168 -4.32 -25.04 11.44
N SER A 169 -5.56 -25.53 11.47
CA SER A 169 -6.73 -24.86 12.02
C SER A 169 -6.41 -24.31 13.40
N ALA A 170 -5.82 -23.12 13.44
CA ALA A 170 -5.77 -22.30 14.63
C ALA A 170 -7.20 -21.78 14.80
N VAL A 171 -7.76 -21.99 15.99
CA VAL A 171 -9.05 -21.42 16.38
C VAL A 171 -8.91 -19.90 16.28
N MET A 172 -9.41 -19.32 15.20
CA MET A 172 -9.42 -17.88 15.02
C MET A 172 -10.69 -17.37 15.71
N ASN A 173 -10.54 -16.57 16.77
CA ASN A 173 -11.67 -15.87 17.40
C ASN A 173 -12.00 -14.62 16.56
N GLY A 174 -12.39 -14.81 15.30
CA GLY A 174 -12.54 -13.72 14.33
C GLY A 174 -13.95 -13.63 13.77
N LEU A 175 -14.33 -12.41 13.35
CA LEU A 175 -15.51 -12.11 12.55
C LEU A 175 -15.34 -12.76 11.17
N ASP A 176 -15.60 -14.07 11.07
CA ASP A 176 -15.42 -14.79 9.82
C ASP A 176 -16.48 -14.33 8.80
N GLY A 177 -16.02 -13.72 7.70
CA GLY A 177 -16.84 -13.30 6.57
C GLY A 177 -17.38 -14.47 5.71
N VAL A 178 -17.55 -15.66 6.30
CA VAL A 178 -17.94 -16.87 5.57
C VAL A 178 -19.36 -17.28 5.95
N GLY A 179 -20.35 -16.66 5.30
CA GLY A 179 -21.72 -17.19 5.25
C GLY A 179 -22.85 -16.19 5.02
N LEU A 180 -23.37 -16.17 3.78
CA LEU A 180 -24.69 -15.71 3.32
C LEU A 180 -25.46 -14.69 4.19
N HIS A 181 -25.07 -13.41 4.12
CA HIS A 181 -25.96 -12.25 3.89
C HIS A 181 -25.08 -10.99 3.81
N ASN A 182 -25.32 -10.14 2.80
CA ASN A 182 -24.52 -8.98 2.40
C ASN A 182 -24.15 -7.99 3.53
N SER A 183 -23.03 -8.18 4.20
CA SER A 183 -22.34 -7.15 5.00
C SER A 183 -20.84 -7.39 4.87
N SER A 184 -20.21 -6.91 3.79
CA SER A 184 -18.75 -6.95 3.69
C SER A 184 -18.15 -6.07 4.79
N LEU A 185 -17.43 -6.67 5.73
CA LEU A 185 -16.64 -5.94 6.71
C LEU A 185 -15.62 -5.08 5.96
N LEU A 186 -15.64 -3.77 6.20
CA LEU A 186 -14.61 -2.87 5.68
C LEU A 186 -13.39 -2.92 6.60
N MET A 187 -12.25 -3.19 6.00
CA MET A 187 -10.98 -3.38 6.69
C MET A 187 -10.15 -2.10 6.60
N SER A 188 -9.54 -1.73 7.71
CA SER A 188 -8.59 -0.63 7.80
C SER A 188 -7.31 -1.05 8.51
N SER A 189 -6.24 -0.32 8.24
CA SER A 189 -5.01 -0.39 9.03
C SER A 189 -4.54 1.00 9.43
N ALA A 190 -3.73 1.06 10.49
CA ALA A 190 -3.11 2.30 10.95
C ALA A 190 -1.58 2.15 10.96
N ILE A 191 -0.87 3.14 10.41
CA ILE A 191 0.59 3.20 10.36
C ILE A 191 1.06 4.48 11.05
N ALA A 192 1.77 4.34 12.15
CA ALA A 192 2.51 5.42 12.80
C ALA A 192 3.90 5.52 12.20
N VAL A 193 4.34 6.72 11.84
CA VAL A 193 5.71 7.01 11.39
C VAL A 193 6.41 7.85 12.45
N GLY A 194 7.39 7.27 13.13
CA GLY A 194 8.07 7.95 14.24
C GLY A 194 9.08 7.07 14.97
N ASP A 195 10.36 7.42 14.86
CA ASP A 195 11.44 6.74 15.57
C ASP A 195 11.30 6.89 17.10
N GLU A 196 10.79 8.02 17.59
CA GLU A 196 10.59 8.30 19.00
C GLU A 196 9.57 7.36 19.68
N ILE A 197 8.61 6.85 18.91
CA ILE A 197 7.67 5.80 19.34
C ILE A 197 8.42 4.47 19.45
N LEU A 198 9.23 4.13 18.43
CA LEU A 198 10.04 2.89 18.42
C LEU A 198 11.12 2.88 19.50
N PHE A 199 11.65 4.05 19.85
CA PHE A 199 12.61 4.21 20.96
C PHE A 199 11.93 4.15 22.33
N GLY A 200 10.60 4.18 22.40
CA GLY A 200 9.84 4.23 23.65
C GLY A 200 10.00 5.54 24.41
N THR A 201 10.48 6.60 23.75
CA THR A 201 10.62 7.93 24.35
C THR A 201 9.30 8.69 24.38
N VAL A 202 8.38 8.35 23.49
CA VAL A 202 7.02 8.89 23.41
C VAL A 202 6.02 7.73 23.34
N GLU A 203 4.94 7.82 24.10
CA GLU A 203 3.83 6.87 24.03
C GLU A 203 2.85 7.27 22.93
N ASP A 204 2.53 6.34 22.03
CA ASP A 204 1.54 6.57 20.97
C ASP A 204 0.12 6.58 21.54
N GLN A 205 -0.48 7.77 21.57
CA GLN A 205 -1.87 7.98 21.97
C GLN A 205 -2.82 8.00 20.77
N ILE A 206 -2.33 8.35 19.58
CA ILE A 206 -3.13 8.56 18.37
C ILE A 206 -3.67 7.22 17.86
N GLY A 207 -2.81 6.20 17.78
CA GLY A 207 -3.18 4.87 17.27
C GLY A 207 -4.40 4.26 17.99
N PRO A 208 -4.37 4.13 19.33
CA PRO A 208 -5.52 3.62 20.09
C PRO A 208 -6.79 4.46 19.95
N SER A 209 -6.66 5.79 19.84
CA SER A 209 -7.81 6.69 19.63
C SER A 209 -8.42 6.51 18.24
N LEU A 210 -7.58 6.45 17.20
CA LEU A 210 -7.98 6.20 15.83
C LEU A 210 -8.68 4.84 15.67
N CYS A 211 -8.17 3.78 16.31
CA CYS A 211 -8.83 2.48 16.30
C CYS A 211 -10.25 2.54 16.87
N ARG A 212 -10.44 3.22 18.01
CA ARG A 212 -11.78 3.41 18.60
C ARG A 212 -12.72 4.18 17.68
N LYS A 213 -12.20 5.19 16.98
CA LYS A 213 -12.95 6.00 16.01
C LYS A 213 -13.36 5.20 14.77
N LEU A 214 -12.47 4.39 14.20
CA LEU A 214 -12.79 3.49 13.09
C LEU A 214 -13.83 2.46 13.49
N HIS A 215 -13.68 1.88 14.68
CA HIS A 215 -14.62 0.91 15.21
C HIS A 215 -16.02 1.51 15.42
N SER A 216 -16.12 2.78 15.86
CA SER A 216 -17.41 3.45 16.06
C SER A 216 -18.17 3.73 14.77
N ILE A 217 -17.49 3.81 13.62
CA ILE A 217 -18.12 3.91 12.29
C ILE A 217 -18.24 2.55 11.59
N GLY A 218 -17.94 1.46 12.31
CA GLY A 218 -18.16 0.11 11.87
C GLY A 218 -17.03 -0.51 11.03
N TRP A 219 -15.86 0.12 10.98
CA TRP A 219 -14.68 -0.41 10.31
C TRP A 219 -13.89 -1.32 11.24
N SER A 220 -13.40 -2.44 10.72
CA SER A 220 -12.51 -3.33 11.45
C SER A 220 -11.06 -2.92 11.22
N VAL A 221 -10.26 -2.82 12.28
CA VAL A 221 -8.84 -2.52 12.16
C VAL A 221 -8.07 -3.84 12.13
N SER A 222 -7.50 -4.18 10.97
CA SER A 222 -6.76 -5.43 10.76
C SER A 222 -5.44 -5.45 11.52
N GLN A 223 -4.77 -4.30 11.59
CA GLN A 223 -3.48 -4.17 12.25
C GLN A 223 -3.11 -2.69 12.45
N THR A 224 -2.33 -2.44 13.50
CA THR A 224 -1.57 -1.21 13.69
C THR A 224 -0.07 -1.50 13.56
N ALA A 225 0.68 -0.60 12.95
CA ALA A 225 2.13 -0.71 12.80
C ALA A 225 2.82 0.61 13.14
N VAL A 226 4.03 0.52 13.67
CA VAL A 226 4.91 1.68 13.87
C VAL A 226 6.15 1.43 13.01
N VAL A 227 6.48 2.38 12.14
CA VAL A 227 7.62 2.30 11.22
C VAL A 227 8.62 3.42 11.50
N ARG A 228 9.87 3.18 11.09
CA ARG A 228 10.96 4.15 11.23
C ARG A 228 10.74 5.36 10.33
N ASN A 229 11.40 6.47 10.66
CA ASN A 229 11.52 7.66 9.80
C ASN A 229 12.46 7.38 8.61
N ASP A 230 12.14 6.35 7.83
CA ASP A 230 12.87 5.87 6.67
C ASP A 230 11.90 5.64 5.50
N ILE A 231 12.21 6.21 4.33
CA ILE A 231 11.33 6.18 3.16
C ILE A 231 11.01 4.73 2.74
N ASP A 232 11.99 3.83 2.84
CA ASP A 232 11.84 2.44 2.40
C ASP A 232 10.95 1.66 3.36
N ALA A 233 11.14 1.85 4.67
CA ALA A 233 10.29 1.26 5.70
C ALA A 233 8.82 1.72 5.59
N VAL A 234 8.59 3.01 5.35
CA VAL A 234 7.24 3.53 5.12
C VAL A 234 6.65 2.93 3.85
N ALA A 235 7.42 2.92 2.75
CA ALA A 235 6.93 2.41 1.47
C ALA A 235 6.55 0.92 1.52
N GLU A 236 7.38 0.09 2.16
CA GLU A 236 7.12 -1.35 2.32
C GLU A 236 5.82 -1.62 3.10
N GLU A 237 5.60 -0.90 4.22
CA GLU A 237 4.39 -1.09 5.01
C GLU A 237 3.15 -0.57 4.27
N VAL A 238 3.23 0.60 3.62
CA VAL A 238 2.13 1.13 2.80
C VAL A 238 1.80 0.17 1.65
N GLU A 239 2.81 -0.36 0.94
CA GLU A 239 2.62 -1.31 -0.15
C GLU A 239 1.93 -2.59 0.33
N ARG A 240 2.31 -3.08 1.51
CA ARG A 240 1.68 -4.23 2.13
C ARG A 240 0.20 -3.96 2.42
N ARG A 241 -0.13 -2.80 2.96
CA ARG A 241 -1.50 -2.47 3.43
C ARG A 241 -2.47 -2.06 2.36
N GLN A 242 -2.02 -1.26 1.39
CA GLN A 242 -2.88 -0.80 0.31
C GLN A 242 -3.52 -1.96 -0.47
N SER A 243 -2.88 -3.14 -0.46
CA SER A 243 -3.33 -4.33 -1.18
C SER A 243 -4.30 -5.21 -0.38
N THR A 244 -4.32 -5.06 0.95
CA THR A 244 -5.08 -5.92 1.87
C THR A 244 -6.25 -5.24 2.55
N ASP A 245 -6.16 -3.92 2.75
CA ASP A 245 -7.14 -3.14 3.49
C ASP A 245 -7.87 -2.17 2.56
N ASP A 246 -9.15 -1.91 2.84
CA ASP A 246 -9.98 -0.96 2.08
C ASP A 246 -9.52 0.49 2.30
N MET A 247 -8.96 0.79 3.48
CA MET A 247 -8.39 2.11 3.81
C MET A 247 -7.17 1.99 4.73
N VAL A 248 -6.13 2.77 4.47
CA VAL A 248 -4.93 2.85 5.29
C VAL A 248 -4.86 4.24 5.89
N PHE A 249 -4.75 4.33 7.21
CA PHE A 249 -4.59 5.59 7.91
C PHE A 249 -3.14 5.75 8.37
N MET A 250 -2.55 6.89 8.09
CA MET A 250 -1.18 7.21 8.48
C MET A 250 -1.15 8.44 9.37
N TYR A 251 -0.22 8.47 10.31
CA TYR A 251 0.07 9.65 11.12
C TYR A 251 1.55 9.70 11.50
N GLY A 252 2.06 10.90 11.75
CA GLY A 252 3.48 11.16 11.99
C GLY A 252 4.30 11.28 10.69
N GLY A 253 5.51 11.81 10.81
CA GLY A 253 6.45 11.98 9.69
C GLY A 253 5.96 12.92 8.58
N VAL A 254 5.14 13.93 8.90
CA VAL A 254 4.65 14.95 7.96
C VAL A 254 5.04 16.33 8.48
N GLY A 255 5.83 17.06 7.70
CA GLY A 255 6.37 18.36 8.07
C GLY A 255 7.59 18.72 7.20
N PRO A 256 8.31 19.79 7.56
CA PRO A 256 9.47 20.27 6.80
C PRO A 256 10.81 19.70 7.29
N LEU A 257 10.81 18.73 8.21
CA LEU A 257 12.03 18.17 8.77
C LEU A 257 12.54 17.01 7.90
N HIS A 258 13.85 16.77 7.94
CA HIS A 258 14.47 15.63 7.25
C HIS A 258 13.90 14.25 7.69
N SER A 259 13.30 14.17 8.88
CA SER A 259 12.62 12.99 9.39
C SER A 259 11.19 12.82 8.87
N ASP A 260 10.63 13.84 8.22
CA ASP A 260 9.25 13.83 7.70
C ASP A 260 9.18 13.10 6.36
N VAL A 261 9.23 11.78 6.43
CA VAL A 261 9.35 10.89 5.26
C VAL A 261 8.02 10.31 4.76
N THR A 262 6.90 10.61 5.41
CA THR A 262 5.61 9.94 5.15
C THR A 262 5.14 10.12 3.71
N LEU A 263 5.15 11.35 3.18
CA LEU A 263 4.74 11.62 1.79
C LEU A 263 5.67 10.96 0.78
N ALA A 264 6.98 10.96 1.04
CA ALA A 264 7.97 10.31 0.19
C ALA A 264 7.81 8.78 0.18
N GLY A 265 7.55 8.18 1.34
CA GLY A 265 7.26 6.76 1.46
C GLY A 265 5.97 6.36 0.73
N VAL A 266 4.91 7.15 0.86
CA VAL A 266 3.66 6.96 0.12
C VAL A 266 3.90 7.09 -1.39
N ALA A 267 4.59 8.13 -1.86
CA ALA A 267 4.93 8.29 -3.27
C ALA A 267 5.67 7.05 -3.82
N LYS A 268 6.67 6.56 -3.07
CA LYS A 268 7.42 5.35 -3.42
C LYS A 268 6.54 4.11 -3.46
N ALA A 269 5.64 3.89 -2.49
CA ALA A 269 4.73 2.75 -2.45
C ALA A 269 3.77 2.69 -3.66
N PHE A 270 3.39 3.85 -4.19
CA PHE A 270 2.56 3.96 -5.39
C PHE A 270 3.35 4.10 -6.69
N ALA A 271 4.68 4.04 -6.63
CA ALA A 271 5.58 4.26 -7.76
C ALA A 271 5.31 5.57 -8.53
N VAL A 272 5.03 6.65 -7.79
CA VAL A 272 4.89 8.02 -8.32
C VAL A 272 6.01 8.92 -7.78
N ARG A 273 6.31 10.02 -8.46
CA ARG A 273 7.26 11.01 -7.94
C ARG A 273 6.56 11.94 -6.95
N LEU A 274 7.36 12.58 -6.09
CA LEU A 274 6.94 13.80 -5.43
C LEU A 274 7.06 14.97 -6.42
N ALA A 275 6.02 15.80 -6.48
CA ALA A 275 6.02 17.04 -7.24
C ALA A 275 5.47 18.16 -6.36
N PRO A 276 5.95 19.40 -6.52
CA PRO A 276 5.36 20.55 -5.85
C PRO A 276 3.92 20.75 -6.35
N ASP A 277 3.00 20.94 -5.41
CA ASP A 277 1.65 21.39 -5.69
C ASP A 277 1.59 22.91 -5.53
N GLU A 278 1.42 23.64 -6.65
CA GLU A 278 1.52 25.10 -6.67
C GLU A 278 0.43 25.76 -5.81
N GLU A 279 -0.79 25.20 -5.79
CA GLU A 279 -1.91 25.75 -5.01
C GLU A 279 -1.67 25.54 -3.51
N PHE A 280 -1.20 24.36 -3.12
CA PHE A 280 -0.87 24.08 -1.73
C PHE A 280 0.37 24.85 -1.27
N GLU A 281 1.37 25.04 -2.14
CA GLU A 281 2.53 25.87 -1.84
C GLU A 281 2.13 27.33 -1.56
N GLU A 282 1.26 27.89 -2.41
CA GLU A 282 0.72 29.24 -2.22
C GLU A 282 -0.07 29.33 -0.91
N TYR A 283 -0.90 28.33 -0.63
CA TYR A 283 -1.67 28.26 0.62
C TYR A 283 -0.76 28.22 1.86
N LEU A 284 0.27 27.38 1.85
CA LEU A 284 1.25 27.31 2.93
C LEU A 284 2.03 28.61 3.10
N ARG A 285 2.33 29.32 2.00
CA ARG A 285 2.99 30.63 2.05
C ARG A 285 2.12 31.68 2.74
N HIS A 286 0.80 31.67 2.51
CA HIS A 286 -0.14 32.55 3.22
C HIS A 286 -0.22 32.23 4.72
N LEU A 287 -0.08 30.96 5.09
CA LEU A 287 -0.19 30.51 6.48
C LEU A 287 1.08 30.79 7.30
N ILE A 288 2.26 30.49 6.72
CA ILE A 288 3.56 30.51 7.42
C ILE A 288 4.31 31.84 7.18
N GLY A 289 3.90 32.61 6.17
CA GLY A 289 4.56 33.85 5.74
C GLY A 289 5.88 33.61 5.00
N ASP A 290 6.65 34.69 4.77
CA ASP A 290 7.95 34.65 4.08
C ASP A 290 9.09 33.98 4.88
N GLN A 291 8.78 33.26 5.96
CA GLN A 291 9.78 32.62 6.83
C GLN A 291 10.31 31.29 6.28
N CYS A 292 9.85 30.84 5.12
CA CYS A 292 10.42 29.70 4.41
C CYS A 292 11.84 30.03 3.93
N THR A 293 12.86 29.62 4.69
CA THR A 293 14.26 29.73 4.29
C THR A 293 14.63 28.56 3.37
N GLY A 294 14.46 28.73 2.05
CA GLY A 294 14.84 27.74 1.04
C GLY A 294 14.18 28.01 -0.32
N ASP A 295 14.72 27.44 -1.40
CA ASP A 295 14.21 27.68 -2.77
C ASP A 295 12.81 27.07 -3.03
N ARG A 296 12.33 26.13 -2.19
CA ARG A 296 11.00 25.47 -2.29
C ARG A 296 10.49 24.99 -0.93
N ASN A 297 9.17 25.00 -0.74
CA ASN A 297 8.53 24.48 0.47
C ASN A 297 8.39 22.94 0.38
N GLU A 298 9.20 22.20 1.14
CA GLU A 298 9.18 20.73 1.13
C GLU A 298 7.82 20.14 1.53
N MET A 299 7.04 20.86 2.35
CA MET A 299 5.69 20.44 2.73
C MET A 299 4.69 20.46 1.56
N ALA A 300 5.00 21.17 0.48
CA ALA A 300 4.18 21.21 -0.74
C ALA A 300 4.55 20.09 -1.72
N LEU A 301 5.54 19.25 -1.42
CA LEU A 301 5.90 18.09 -2.24
C LEU A 301 4.92 16.94 -1.99
N LEU A 302 4.02 16.70 -2.94
CA LEU A 302 2.96 15.70 -2.85
C LEU A 302 3.14 14.57 -3.88
N PRO A 303 2.68 13.34 -3.60
CA PRO A 303 2.63 12.26 -4.58
C PRO A 303 1.85 12.63 -5.85
N GLU A 304 2.55 12.75 -6.98
CA GLU A 304 1.99 13.32 -8.20
C GLU A 304 0.88 12.44 -8.79
N GLY A 305 -0.22 13.08 -9.20
CA GLY A 305 -1.31 12.46 -9.95
C GLY A 305 -2.20 11.48 -9.16
N ILE A 306 -1.94 11.34 -7.85
CA ILE A 306 -2.74 10.51 -6.95
C ILE A 306 -3.19 11.24 -5.68
N THR A 307 -2.62 12.42 -5.41
CA THR A 307 -2.95 13.20 -4.22
C THR A 307 -4.25 13.97 -4.43
N GLU A 308 -5.11 13.89 -3.43
CA GLU A 308 -6.34 14.64 -3.26
C GLU A 308 -6.21 15.41 -1.94
N LEU A 309 -6.27 16.74 -2.02
CA LEU A 309 -6.28 17.61 -0.85
C LEU A 309 -7.72 17.84 -0.42
N LEU A 310 -8.06 17.35 0.76
CA LEU A 310 -9.40 17.45 1.31
C LEU A 310 -9.50 18.70 2.18
N HIS A 311 -9.98 19.79 1.57
CA HIS A 311 -10.14 21.08 2.23
C HIS A 311 -11.36 21.09 3.16
N HIS A 312 -11.20 21.69 4.33
CA HIS A 312 -12.29 21.90 5.28
C HIS A 312 -12.08 23.21 6.04
N GLU A 313 -13.16 23.98 6.28
CA GLU A 313 -13.09 25.32 6.89
C GLU A 313 -12.50 25.34 8.31
N LYS A 314 -12.60 24.22 9.03
CA LYS A 314 -12.07 24.06 10.39
C LYS A 314 -10.59 23.66 10.42
N LEU A 315 -10.03 23.25 9.28
CA LEU A 315 -8.64 22.76 9.23
C LEU A 315 -7.69 23.85 8.75
N ILE A 316 -6.58 24.00 9.46
CA ILE A 316 -5.49 24.92 9.10
C ILE A 316 -4.74 24.44 7.85
N VAL A 317 -4.67 23.13 7.64
CA VAL A 317 -4.13 22.51 6.42
C VAL A 317 -5.08 21.41 5.96
N PRO A 318 -5.27 21.19 4.65
CA PRO A 318 -6.12 20.12 4.15
C PRO A 318 -5.62 18.74 4.60
N LEU A 319 -6.54 17.77 4.71
CA LEU A 319 -6.14 16.37 4.85
C LEU A 319 -5.59 15.88 3.51
N ILE A 320 -4.58 15.00 3.57
CA ILE A 320 -3.95 14.47 2.37
C ILE A 320 -4.45 13.05 2.15
N LYS A 321 -5.04 12.80 0.98
CA LYS A 321 -5.49 11.48 0.57
C LYS A 321 -4.75 11.06 -0.69
N CYS A 322 -4.16 9.87 -0.66
CA CYS A 322 -3.49 9.25 -1.81
C CYS A 322 -4.15 7.89 -2.07
N LYS A 323 -5.05 7.82 -3.07
CA LYS A 323 -5.88 6.61 -3.31
C LYS A 323 -6.66 6.21 -2.05
N ASN A 324 -6.39 5.02 -1.50
CA ASN A 324 -6.98 4.49 -0.25
C ASN A 324 -6.10 4.75 0.98
N VAL A 325 -5.15 5.69 0.90
CA VAL A 325 -4.31 6.10 2.04
C VAL A 325 -4.72 7.50 2.49
N ILE A 326 -5.11 7.65 3.75
CA ILE A 326 -5.40 8.93 4.40
C ILE A 326 -4.25 9.27 5.33
N ILE A 327 -3.63 10.43 5.14
CA ILE A 327 -2.52 10.92 5.94
C ILE A 327 -3.07 12.00 6.88
N LEU A 328 -3.02 11.72 8.18
CA LEU A 328 -3.42 12.59 9.26
C LEU A 328 -2.19 13.35 9.77
N THR A 329 -2.29 14.67 9.86
CA THR A 329 -1.21 15.54 10.33
C THR A 329 -1.30 15.83 11.83
N ALA A 330 -2.18 15.12 12.54
CA ALA A 330 -2.42 15.31 13.96
C ALA A 330 -1.17 14.94 14.78
N THR A 331 -0.78 15.84 15.68
CA THR A 331 0.32 15.64 16.65
C THR A 331 -0.18 15.20 18.02
N ASN A 332 -1.49 15.33 18.28
CA ASN A 332 -2.13 14.99 19.53
C ASN A 332 -3.60 14.58 19.33
N ILE A 333 -4.26 14.14 20.41
CA ILE A 333 -5.65 13.66 20.38
C ILE A 333 -6.65 14.74 19.99
N LEU A 334 -6.43 16.00 20.40
CA LEU A 334 -7.36 17.08 20.09
C LEU A 334 -7.36 17.38 18.58
N GLU A 335 -6.17 17.45 17.99
CA GLU A 335 -6.01 17.59 16.54
C GLU A 335 -6.56 16.38 15.78
N LEU A 336 -6.36 15.15 16.30
CA LEU A 336 -6.96 13.95 15.71
C LEU A 336 -8.48 14.02 15.75
N ASP A 337 -9.07 14.46 16.86
CA ASP A 337 -10.52 14.60 17.02
C ASP A 337 -11.09 15.59 15.99
N GLU A 338 -10.44 16.73 15.82
CA GLU A 338 -10.82 17.75 14.85
C GLU A 338 -10.69 17.22 13.40
N GLN A 339 -9.53 16.67 13.04
CA GLN A 339 -9.29 16.08 11.72
C GLN A 339 -10.27 14.95 11.40
N TRP A 340 -10.54 14.07 12.36
CA TRP A 340 -11.50 12.98 12.20
C TRP A 340 -12.91 13.49 11.93
N ASN A 341 -13.38 14.47 12.70
CA ASN A 341 -14.71 15.04 12.51
C ASN A 341 -14.86 15.67 11.12
N CYS A 342 -13.84 16.42 10.68
CA CYS A 342 -13.81 17.00 9.34
C CYS A 342 -13.81 15.92 8.26
N LEU A 343 -13.01 14.86 8.42
CA LEU A 343 -12.97 13.74 7.49
C LEU A 343 -14.34 13.05 7.34
N ILE A 344 -15.05 12.82 8.45
CA ILE A 344 -16.40 12.24 8.44
C ILE A 344 -17.40 13.17 7.76
N GLU A 345 -17.32 14.49 7.98
CA GLU A 345 -18.16 15.48 7.30
C GLU A 345 -17.92 15.47 5.77
N LEU A 346 -16.66 15.48 5.35
CA LEU A 346 -16.26 15.45 3.94
C LEU A 346 -16.71 14.17 3.24
N MET A 347 -16.48 13.01 3.86
CA MET A 347 -16.78 11.72 3.23
C MET A 347 -18.23 11.25 3.35
N ARG A 348 -19.09 11.98 4.07
CA ARG A 348 -20.55 11.82 3.93
C ARG A 348 -21.05 12.38 2.59
N SER A 349 -20.32 13.32 2.02
CA SER A 349 -20.68 14.02 0.78
C SER A 349 -20.15 13.28 -0.45
N ASP A 350 -19.05 12.55 -0.29
CA ASP A 350 -18.37 11.81 -1.35
C ASP A 350 -18.17 10.36 -0.89
N SER A 351 -18.76 9.39 -1.60
CA SER A 351 -19.01 7.98 -1.19
C SER A 351 -17.81 7.10 -0.80
N ALA A 352 -16.65 7.67 -0.46
CA ALA A 352 -15.37 7.01 -0.23
C ALA A 352 -15.18 6.38 1.17
N LEU A 353 -15.81 6.89 2.23
CA LEU A 353 -15.88 6.23 3.55
C LEU A 353 -17.34 5.84 3.83
N ALA A 354 -17.69 4.60 3.50
CA ALA A 354 -19.00 4.08 3.86
C ALA A 354 -19.12 4.00 5.39
N THR A 355 -20.05 4.78 5.96
CA THR A 355 -20.45 4.61 7.35
C THR A 355 -21.29 3.33 7.44
N MET A 356 -20.72 2.30 8.07
CA MET A 356 -21.43 1.04 8.29
C MET A 356 -22.21 1.09 9.61
N GLN A 357 -23.01 0.06 9.87
CA GLN A 357 -23.55 -0.14 11.22
C GLN A 357 -22.38 -0.19 12.22
N PRO A 358 -22.40 0.63 13.28
CA PRO A 358 -21.40 0.57 14.34
C PRO A 358 -21.33 -0.83 14.95
N PHE A 359 -20.19 -1.18 15.50
CA PHE A 359 -20.11 -2.36 16.34
C PHE A 359 -20.78 -2.09 17.69
N VAL A 360 -21.51 -3.09 18.16
CA VAL A 360 -22.06 -3.18 19.51
C VAL A 360 -21.11 -4.01 20.35
N SER A 361 -20.80 -3.53 21.54
CA SER A 361 -19.90 -4.20 22.47
C SER A 361 -20.62 -4.38 23.81
N LYS A 362 -20.59 -5.60 24.36
CA LYS A 362 -21.07 -5.93 25.71
C LYS A 362 -20.01 -6.69 26.49
N HIS A 363 -19.91 -6.39 27.79
CA HIS A 363 -18.84 -6.93 28.64
C HIS A 363 -19.44 -7.65 29.85
N LEU A 364 -18.90 -8.83 30.17
CA LEU A 364 -19.20 -9.55 31.40
C LEU A 364 -17.95 -9.61 32.28
N THR A 365 -18.15 -9.62 33.60
CA THR A 365 -17.09 -9.88 34.58
C THR A 365 -17.37 -11.17 35.32
N THR A 366 -16.31 -11.91 35.65
CA THR A 366 -16.41 -13.15 36.43
C THR A 366 -15.20 -13.38 37.32
N ASN A 367 -15.43 -14.03 38.46
CA ASN A 367 -14.38 -14.50 39.38
C ASN A 367 -13.91 -15.93 39.06
N LEU A 368 -14.48 -16.57 38.04
CA LEU A 368 -14.03 -17.87 37.57
C LEU A 368 -12.56 -17.82 37.14
N THR A 369 -11.86 -18.94 37.29
CA THR A 369 -10.50 -19.12 36.83
C THR A 369 -10.44 -19.31 35.31
N ASP A 370 -9.29 -19.02 34.71
CA ASP A 370 -9.10 -19.16 33.26
C ASP A 370 -9.31 -20.61 32.79
N VAL A 371 -8.99 -21.59 33.65
CA VAL A 371 -9.18 -23.03 33.38
C VAL A 371 -10.66 -23.41 33.32
N GLU A 372 -11.47 -22.87 34.22
CA GLU A 372 -12.91 -23.14 34.27
C GLU A 372 -13.63 -22.61 33.02
N ILE A 373 -13.14 -21.50 32.47
CA ILE A 373 -13.83 -20.78 31.40
C ILE A 373 -13.29 -21.06 29.99
N ALA A 374 -12.05 -21.54 29.87
CA ALA A 374 -11.39 -21.76 28.58
C ALA A 374 -12.20 -22.66 27.63
N GLN A 375 -12.63 -23.85 28.09
CA GLN A 375 -13.38 -24.78 27.25
C GLN A 375 -14.79 -24.26 26.91
N PRO A 376 -15.58 -23.73 27.87
CA PRO A 376 -16.86 -23.10 27.56
C PRO A 376 -16.79 -21.96 26.55
N LEU A 377 -15.82 -21.05 26.67
CA LEU A 377 -15.61 -19.96 25.70
C LEU A 377 -15.18 -20.48 24.34
N SER A 378 -14.26 -21.44 24.28
CA SER A 378 -13.81 -22.03 23.01
C SER A 378 -14.99 -22.64 22.23
N LYS A 379 -15.92 -23.31 22.94
CA LYS A 379 -17.15 -23.82 22.32
C LYS A 379 -18.09 -22.70 21.89
N LEU A 380 -18.17 -21.63 22.67
CA LEU A 380 -19.02 -20.48 22.36
C LEU A 380 -18.56 -19.76 21.09
N CYS A 381 -17.25 -19.59 20.88
CA CYS A 381 -16.72 -19.02 19.64
C CYS A 381 -17.13 -19.84 18.40
N LEU A 382 -17.24 -21.17 18.52
CA LEU A 382 -17.72 -22.04 17.44
C LEU A 382 -19.23 -21.93 17.20
N GLU A 383 -20.01 -21.63 18.25
CA GLU A 383 -21.46 -21.43 18.16
C GLU A 383 -21.84 -20.05 17.58
N PHE A 384 -20.95 -19.07 17.72
CA PHE A 384 -21.13 -17.68 17.29
C PHE A 384 -19.90 -17.17 16.50
N PRO A 385 -19.61 -17.75 15.32
CA PRO A 385 -18.44 -17.37 14.50
C PRO A 385 -18.53 -15.95 13.92
N ASP A 386 -19.73 -15.36 13.99
CA ASP A 386 -20.05 -14.01 13.55
C ASP A 386 -19.80 -12.94 14.63
N LEU A 387 -19.35 -13.35 15.82
CA LEU A 387 -19.01 -12.46 16.94
C LEU A 387 -17.54 -12.59 17.32
N TYR A 388 -16.92 -11.46 17.67
CA TYR A 388 -15.66 -11.49 18.41
C TYR A 388 -15.95 -11.76 19.89
N ILE A 389 -15.40 -12.87 20.40
CA ILE A 389 -15.50 -13.25 21.81
C ILE A 389 -14.08 -13.35 22.38
N GLY A 390 -13.73 -12.35 23.19
CA GLY A 390 -12.40 -12.22 23.79
C GLY A 390 -12.45 -12.21 25.32
N CYS A 391 -11.31 -12.42 25.97
CA CYS A 391 -11.23 -12.28 27.42
C CYS A 391 -9.89 -11.66 27.85
N ARG A 392 -9.93 -10.80 28.88
CA ARG A 392 -8.74 -10.13 29.44
C ARG A 392 -8.90 -9.94 30.94
N ARG A 393 -7.79 -10.07 31.68
CA ARG A 393 -7.66 -9.55 33.04
C ARG A 393 -6.84 -8.27 33.03
N LYS A 394 -7.20 -7.30 33.87
CA LYS A 394 -6.36 -6.13 34.14
C LYS A 394 -5.10 -6.51 34.94
N SER A 395 -5.26 -7.41 35.91
CA SER A 395 -4.17 -8.00 36.70
C SER A 395 -4.53 -9.45 37.09
N ARG A 396 -3.55 -10.26 37.52
CA ARG A 396 -3.78 -11.68 37.88
C ARG A 396 -4.77 -11.87 39.04
N THR A 397 -4.97 -10.84 39.84
CA THR A 397 -5.84 -10.83 41.02
C THR A 397 -7.22 -10.23 40.74
N GLU A 398 -7.43 -9.63 39.57
CA GLU A 398 -8.69 -9.01 39.20
C GLU A 398 -9.62 -9.97 38.45
N PRO A 399 -10.94 -9.71 38.47
CA PRO A 399 -11.91 -10.47 37.71
C PRO A 399 -11.58 -10.54 36.22
N LEU A 400 -11.95 -11.65 35.58
CA LEU A 400 -11.86 -11.79 34.14
C LEU A 400 -12.95 -10.97 33.48
N ILE A 401 -12.58 -10.15 32.51
CA ILE A 401 -13.51 -9.42 31.65
C ILE A 401 -13.64 -10.19 30.35
N ILE A 402 -14.87 -10.49 29.94
CA ILE A 402 -15.22 -11.16 28.69
C ILE A 402 -15.89 -10.14 27.79
N TYR A 403 -15.42 -10.05 26.56
CA TYR A 403 -15.86 -9.10 25.55
C TYR A 403 -16.67 -9.84 24.51
N PHE A 404 -17.84 -9.32 24.19
CA PHE A 404 -18.66 -9.73 23.07
C PHE A 404 -18.84 -8.55 22.13
N GLU A 405 -18.43 -8.70 20.88
CA GLU A 405 -18.40 -7.62 19.92
C GLU A 405 -18.90 -8.10 18.55
N GLY A 406 -19.78 -7.32 17.93
CA GLY A 406 -20.44 -7.68 16.69
C GLY A 406 -21.37 -6.58 16.18
N LYS A 407 -22.05 -6.81 15.05
CA LYS A 407 -22.99 -5.84 14.47
C LYS A 407 -24.43 -5.99 15.00
N ASP A 408 -24.80 -7.20 15.41
CA ASP A 408 -26.15 -7.56 15.83
C ASP A 408 -26.24 -7.68 17.36
N GLN A 409 -27.02 -6.80 17.98
CA GLN A 409 -27.22 -6.76 19.43
C GLN A 409 -27.96 -7.99 19.96
N ASP A 410 -28.95 -8.51 19.23
CA ASP A 410 -29.73 -9.69 19.65
C ASP A 410 -28.86 -10.95 19.58
N ARG A 411 -27.96 -10.99 18.61
CA ARG A 411 -26.95 -12.03 18.48
C ARG A 411 -25.96 -12.04 19.63
N ILE A 412 -25.45 -10.87 20.02
CA ILE A 412 -24.59 -10.71 21.21
C ILE A 412 -25.33 -11.18 22.47
N GLN A 413 -26.58 -10.77 22.63
CA GLN A 413 -27.40 -11.17 23.78
C GLN A 413 -27.59 -12.69 23.85
N SER A 414 -27.84 -13.32 22.69
CA SER A 414 -27.95 -14.78 22.58
C SER A 414 -26.65 -15.49 23.00
N ALA A 415 -25.49 -14.95 22.63
CA ALA A 415 -24.19 -15.51 23.04
C ALA A 415 -23.94 -15.39 24.54
N ILE A 416 -24.28 -14.24 25.13
CA ILE A 416 -24.20 -14.01 26.58
C ILE A 416 -25.09 -15.01 27.33
N GLU A 417 -26.34 -15.19 26.90
CA GLU A 417 -27.25 -16.15 27.52
C GLU A 417 -26.76 -17.59 27.39
N ALA A 418 -26.22 -17.96 26.23
CA ALA A 418 -25.63 -19.27 26.00
C ALA A 418 -24.41 -19.53 26.91
N LEU A 419 -23.58 -18.52 27.16
CA LEU A 419 -22.49 -18.61 28.12
C LEU A 419 -23.01 -18.77 29.55
N CYS A 420 -23.91 -17.88 29.99
CA CYS A 420 -24.44 -17.88 31.35
C CYS A 420 -25.13 -19.21 31.71
N LYS A 421 -25.83 -19.84 30.76
CA LYS A 421 -26.46 -21.17 30.94
C LYS A 421 -25.47 -22.31 31.24
N LYS A 422 -24.18 -22.15 30.88
CA LYS A 422 -23.13 -23.16 31.13
C LYS A 422 -22.60 -23.11 32.57
N PHE A 423 -22.99 -22.13 33.38
CA PHE A 423 -22.51 -21.92 34.75
C PHE A 423 -23.66 -21.67 35.74
N HIS A 424 -23.33 -21.61 37.04
CA HIS A 424 -24.30 -21.31 38.10
C HIS A 424 -24.78 -19.86 38.04
N THR A 425 -25.99 -19.60 38.52
CA THR A 425 -26.56 -18.26 38.59
C THR A 425 -25.66 -17.33 39.38
N GLY A 426 -25.34 -16.15 38.83
CA GLY A 426 -24.48 -15.15 39.47
C GLY A 426 -22.98 -15.32 39.18
N ALA A 427 -22.57 -16.29 38.36
CA ALA A 427 -21.18 -16.44 37.93
C ALA A 427 -20.66 -15.27 37.07
N PHE A 428 -21.58 -14.51 36.45
CA PHE A 428 -21.28 -13.38 35.57
C PHE A 428 -22.06 -12.14 35.99
N VAL A 429 -21.41 -10.98 35.87
CA VAL A 429 -22.02 -9.66 36.07
C VAL A 429 -21.75 -8.81 34.84
N GLU A 430 -22.81 -8.34 34.18
CA GLU A 430 -22.70 -7.40 33.06
C GLU A 430 -22.17 -6.06 33.56
N ILE A 431 -21.20 -5.50 32.85
CA ILE A 431 -20.66 -4.17 33.13
C ILE A 431 -20.91 -3.26 31.94
N ASN A 432 -21.22 -2.00 32.22
CA ASN A 432 -21.35 -1.00 31.16
C ASN A 432 -19.99 -0.72 30.54
N SER A 433 -19.96 -0.68 29.21
CA SER A 433 -18.77 -0.28 28.45
C SER A 433 -18.41 1.16 28.81
N SER A 434 -17.19 1.35 29.32
CA SER A 434 -16.61 2.67 29.64
C SER A 434 -15.90 3.28 28.44
#